data_AF-A0AA48H0B1-F1
#
_entry.id   AF-A0AA48H0B1-F1
#
_cell.length_a   1.000
_cell.length_b   1.000
_cell.length_c   1.000
_cell.angle_alpha   90.00
_cell.angle_beta   90.00
_cell.angle_gamma   90.00
#
_symmetry.space_group_name_H-M   'P 1'
#
loop_
_entity.id
_entity.type
_entity.pdbx_description
1 polymer ?
#
loop_
_entity_poly.entity_id
_entity_poly.type
_entity_poly.pdbx_seq_one_letter_code
_entity_poly.pdbx_strand_id
1 'polypeptide(L)'
;MDWILWIASKHILVVHVPIAAAILVPLPILAAQRGGRGIRPWWTTCRYLTGAGLLGALLALGTGYAKARSGGILAPGAWFAPADPGIGYLFRLHEAGGVLALVLGAVCLRALYRKRQEHQGIGVPALLLGLLWCAVALVSAWTGSVLAGKRPPHRFLLAPPVLKAEPKPEPPAPAPAPAPRPAEPEAQAPLRVLDYLSLKAQHPEPVKSPAHGNRWIRVWVDAAGEKAYQEGTPLPPGAIVVLTTQEDRWGRPGPDAGPFYALEGAADGRTRFTFYWPQVPEARRAELQGEARAYWRDGDPRLQACNACHAQGLAPRKDRSRFGVPRKPRPEGAAVQAPAVR
;
A
#
# COMPACT_ATOMS: atom_id res chain seq x y z
N MET A 1 19.05 -9.99 -8.35
CA MET A 1 17.58 -9.88 -8.15
C MET A 1 16.92 -10.67 -9.26
N ASP A 2 16.07 -11.63 -8.94
CA ASP A 2 15.33 -12.43 -9.92
C ASP A 2 14.50 -11.50 -10.82
N TRP A 3 14.57 -11.72 -12.14
CA TRP A 3 13.86 -10.92 -13.13
C TRP A 3 12.35 -10.96 -12.89
N ILE A 4 11.82 -12.09 -12.39
CA ILE A 4 10.39 -12.24 -12.04
C ILE A 4 10.02 -11.29 -10.91
N LEU A 5 10.86 -11.18 -9.87
CA LEU A 5 10.64 -10.25 -8.76
C LEU A 5 10.75 -8.79 -9.21
N TRP A 6 11.66 -8.47 -10.13
CA TRP A 6 11.77 -7.12 -10.69
C TRP A 6 10.48 -6.73 -11.42
N ILE A 7 9.93 -7.59 -12.28
CA ILE A 7 8.68 -7.33 -13.00
C ILE A 7 7.49 -7.29 -12.02
N ALA A 8 7.45 -8.18 -11.03
CA ALA A 8 6.43 -8.15 -9.97
C ALA A 8 6.43 -6.82 -9.20
N SER A 9 7.61 -6.22 -8.96
CA SER A 9 7.72 -4.87 -8.36
C SER A 9 7.16 -3.76 -9.26
N LYS A 10 6.99 -4.04 -10.55
CA LYS A 10 6.39 -3.16 -11.57
C LYS A 10 4.95 -3.51 -11.90
N HIS A 11 4.31 -4.39 -11.13
CA HIS A 11 2.91 -4.78 -11.34
C HIS A 11 1.97 -3.58 -11.54
N ILE A 12 2.18 -2.49 -10.79
CA ILE A 12 1.42 -1.24 -10.96
C ILE A 12 1.52 -0.70 -12.39
N LEU A 13 2.67 -0.76 -13.07
CA LEU A 13 2.80 -0.31 -14.45
C LEU A 13 2.07 -1.27 -15.41
N VAL A 14 2.21 -2.58 -15.16
CA VAL A 14 1.64 -3.63 -16.03
C VAL A 14 0.11 -3.61 -16.05
N VAL A 15 -0.54 -3.30 -14.93
CA VAL A 15 -2.02 -3.28 -14.85
C VAL A 15 -2.68 -2.17 -15.68
N HIS A 16 -1.96 -1.11 -16.08
CA HIS A 16 -2.57 -0.02 -16.85
C HIS A 16 -2.99 -0.46 -18.25
N VAL A 17 -2.25 -1.39 -18.87
CA VAL A 17 -2.53 -1.88 -20.23
C VAL A 17 -3.92 -2.54 -20.32
N PRO A 18 -4.25 -3.57 -19.51
CA PRO A 18 -5.57 -4.19 -19.57
C PRO A 18 -6.70 -3.22 -19.19
N ILE A 19 -6.46 -2.31 -18.23
CA ILE A 19 -7.45 -1.31 -17.83
C ILE A 19 -7.75 -0.33 -18.96
N ALA A 20 -6.72 0.26 -19.57
CA ALA A 20 -6.88 1.20 -20.67
C ALA A 20 -7.56 0.53 -21.87
N ALA A 21 -7.18 -0.70 -22.20
CA ALA A 21 -7.83 -1.46 -23.25
C ALA A 21 -9.32 -1.69 -22.95
N ALA A 22 -9.67 -2.15 -21.74
CA ALA A 22 -11.06 -2.41 -21.35
C ALA A 22 -11.93 -1.14 -21.39
N ILE A 23 -11.39 0.02 -20.98
CA ILE A 23 -12.08 1.33 -21.05
C ILE A 23 -12.30 1.75 -22.50
N LEU A 24 -11.31 1.54 -23.36
CA LEU A 24 -11.34 2.04 -24.73
C LEU A 24 -12.18 1.16 -25.67
N VAL A 25 -12.23 -0.16 -25.47
CA VAL A 25 -12.92 -1.13 -26.37
C VAL A 25 -14.39 -0.80 -26.69
N PRO A 26 -15.24 -0.33 -25.76
CA PRO A 26 -16.62 0.02 -26.06
C PRO A 26 -16.78 1.11 -27.14
N LEU A 27 -15.85 2.07 -27.21
CA LEU A 27 -15.93 3.22 -28.13
C LEU A 27 -15.83 2.82 -29.62
N PRO A 28 -14.81 2.07 -30.08
CA PRO A 28 -14.75 1.59 -31.45
C PRO A 28 -15.84 0.56 -31.75
N ILE A 29 -16.37 -0.19 -30.76
CA ILE A 29 -17.52 -1.09 -31.00
C ILE A 29 -18.76 -0.27 -31.37
N LEU A 30 -19.02 0.83 -30.63
CA LEU A 30 -20.09 1.78 -30.96
C LEU A 30 -19.87 2.43 -32.33
N ALA A 31 -18.64 2.88 -32.61
CA ALA A 31 -18.30 3.47 -33.90
C ALA A 31 -18.50 2.48 -35.07
N ALA A 32 -18.21 1.19 -34.85
CA ALA A 32 -18.43 0.12 -35.82
C ALA A 32 -19.92 -0.18 -36.08
N GLN A 33 -20.86 0.35 -35.28
CA GLN A 33 -22.29 0.22 -35.55
C GLN A 33 -22.80 1.20 -36.61
N ARG A 34 -22.03 2.25 -36.95
CA ARG A 34 -22.40 3.19 -38.01
C ARG A 34 -22.35 2.48 -39.37
N GLY A 35 -23.48 2.44 -40.07
CA GLY A 35 -23.57 1.90 -41.43
C GLY A 35 -22.60 2.60 -42.40
N GLY A 36 -22.00 1.84 -43.33
CA GLY A 36 -21.14 2.37 -44.40
C GLY A 36 -19.69 1.86 -44.39
N ARG A 37 -18.82 2.56 -45.14
CA ARG A 37 -17.41 2.16 -45.41
C ARG A 37 -16.47 2.19 -44.19
N GLY A 38 -16.91 2.74 -43.05
CA GLY A 38 -16.10 2.90 -41.84
C GLY A 38 -16.05 1.68 -40.91
N ILE A 39 -16.82 0.62 -41.13
CA ILE A 39 -16.97 -0.46 -40.15
C ILE A 39 -15.70 -1.30 -39.96
N ARG A 40 -15.03 -1.63 -41.06
CA ARG A 40 -13.82 -2.49 -41.05
C ARG A 40 -12.69 -1.95 -40.17
N PRO A 41 -12.24 -0.68 -40.29
CA PRO A 41 -11.16 -0.18 -39.45
C PRO A 41 -11.55 -0.19 -37.97
N TRP A 42 -12.77 0.24 -37.61
CA TRP A 42 -13.21 0.21 -36.22
C TRP A 42 -13.27 -1.20 -35.64
N TRP A 43 -13.74 -2.17 -36.42
CA TRP A 43 -13.79 -3.57 -35.98
C TRP A 43 -12.40 -4.18 -35.78
N THR A 44 -11.46 -3.86 -36.67
CA THR A 44 -10.06 -4.23 -36.53
C THR A 44 -9.45 -3.60 -35.27
N THR A 45 -9.71 -2.32 -35.01
CA THR A 45 -9.30 -1.64 -33.77
C THR A 45 -9.85 -2.34 -32.52
N CYS A 46 -11.12 -2.76 -32.53
CA CYS A 46 -11.72 -3.52 -31.42
C CYS A 46 -10.93 -4.80 -31.13
N ARG A 47 -10.57 -5.56 -32.17
CA ARG A 47 -9.80 -6.81 -32.03
C ARG A 47 -8.40 -6.55 -31.49
N TYR A 48 -7.71 -5.53 -31.99
CA TYR A 48 -6.38 -5.16 -31.50
C TYR A 48 -6.41 -4.73 -30.04
N LEU A 49 -7.32 -3.83 -29.66
CA LEU A 49 -7.45 -3.38 -28.28
C LEU A 49 -7.80 -4.54 -27.34
N THR A 50 -8.76 -5.39 -27.73
CA THR A 50 -9.16 -6.54 -26.92
C THR A 50 -8.02 -7.55 -26.79
N GLY A 51 -7.29 -7.83 -27.87
CA GLY A 51 -6.11 -8.71 -27.84
C GLY A 51 -4.98 -8.15 -26.97
N ALA A 52 -4.65 -6.87 -27.11
CA ALA A 52 -3.65 -6.20 -26.28
C ALA A 52 -4.07 -6.19 -24.79
N GLY A 53 -5.34 -5.94 -24.51
CA GLY A 53 -5.90 -5.99 -23.17
C GLY A 53 -5.80 -7.39 -22.54
N LEU A 54 -6.03 -8.45 -23.31
CA LEU A 54 -5.88 -9.83 -22.84
C LEU A 54 -4.42 -10.20 -22.54
N LEU A 55 -3.49 -9.83 -23.41
CA LEU A 55 -2.06 -10.02 -23.15
C LEU A 55 -1.64 -9.26 -21.89
N GLY A 56 -2.10 -8.01 -21.74
CA GLY A 56 -1.89 -7.21 -20.53
C GLY A 56 -2.50 -7.85 -19.28
N ALA A 57 -3.68 -8.44 -19.37
CA ALA A 57 -4.35 -9.10 -18.26
C ALA A 57 -3.61 -10.37 -17.81
N LEU A 58 -3.12 -11.18 -18.75
CA LEU A 58 -2.29 -12.35 -18.45
C LEU A 58 -0.99 -11.95 -17.73
N LEU A 59 -0.30 -10.92 -18.23
CA LEU A 59 0.90 -10.38 -17.59
C LEU A 59 0.60 -9.80 -16.20
N ALA A 60 -0.52 -9.07 -16.05
CA ALA A 60 -0.96 -8.53 -14.78
C ALA A 60 -1.24 -9.64 -13.76
N LEU A 61 -1.95 -10.70 -14.15
CA LEU A 61 -2.20 -11.86 -13.29
C LEU A 61 -0.91 -12.57 -12.88
N GLY A 62 -0.01 -12.84 -13.82
CA GLY A 62 1.27 -13.49 -13.53
C GLY A 62 2.13 -12.67 -12.57
N THR A 63 2.25 -11.36 -12.82
CA THR A 63 3.05 -10.45 -11.97
C THR A 63 2.41 -10.20 -10.60
N GLY A 64 1.09 -10.12 -10.53
CA GLY A 64 0.34 -10.00 -9.28
C GLY A 64 0.49 -11.24 -8.43
N TYR A 65 0.37 -12.43 -9.03
CA TYR A 65 0.54 -13.71 -8.35
C TYR A 65 1.98 -13.91 -7.83
N ALA A 66 2.98 -13.58 -8.64
CA ALA A 66 4.38 -13.60 -8.21
C ALA A 66 4.61 -12.65 -7.02
N LYS A 67 4.06 -11.42 -7.09
CA LYS A 67 4.16 -10.45 -5.99
C LYS A 67 3.49 -10.97 -4.72
N ALA A 68 2.28 -11.52 -4.82
CA ALA A 68 1.51 -12.06 -3.71
C ALA A 68 2.26 -13.19 -2.98
N ARG A 69 2.88 -14.12 -3.73
CA ARG A 69 3.71 -15.17 -3.16
C ARG A 69 4.97 -14.62 -2.49
N SER A 70 5.69 -13.70 -3.14
CA SER A 70 6.90 -13.10 -2.54
C SER A 70 6.61 -12.30 -1.28
N GLY A 71 5.40 -11.74 -1.15
CA GLY A 71 4.93 -11.02 0.03
C GLY A 71 4.36 -11.92 1.13
N GLY A 72 4.34 -13.24 0.95
CA GLY A 72 3.76 -14.18 1.93
C GLY A 72 2.23 -14.12 2.04
N ILE A 73 1.55 -13.46 1.09
CA ILE A 73 0.07 -13.34 1.10
C ILE A 73 -0.56 -14.64 0.62
N LEU A 74 0.05 -15.30 -0.38
CA LEU A 74 -0.38 -16.59 -0.89
C LEU A 74 0.47 -17.71 -0.31
N ALA A 75 -0.18 -18.70 0.29
CA ALA A 75 0.48 -19.93 0.73
C ALA A 75 1.05 -20.71 -0.47
N PRO A 76 2.11 -21.52 -0.28
CA PRO A 76 2.61 -22.41 -1.32
C PRO A 76 1.50 -23.31 -1.87
N GLY A 77 1.34 -23.33 -3.20
CA GLY A 77 0.29 -24.11 -3.87
C GLY A 77 -1.11 -23.46 -3.87
N ALA A 78 -1.35 -22.38 -3.12
CA ALA A 78 -2.63 -21.70 -3.13
C ALA A 78 -2.80 -20.81 -4.37
N TRP A 79 -3.95 -20.90 -5.04
CA TRP A 79 -4.29 -20.07 -6.20
C TRP A 79 -5.01 -18.77 -5.85
N PHE A 80 -5.62 -18.72 -4.66
CA PHE A 80 -6.35 -17.57 -4.15
C PHE A 80 -5.95 -17.29 -2.71
N ALA A 81 -6.00 -16.02 -2.32
CA ALA A 81 -5.81 -15.60 -0.93
C ALA A 81 -6.90 -16.21 -0.02
N PRO A 82 -6.58 -16.38 1.27
CA PRO A 82 -7.55 -16.83 2.25
C PRO A 82 -8.79 -15.92 2.28
N ALA A 83 -9.93 -16.53 2.64
CA ALA A 83 -11.23 -15.86 2.68
C ALA A 83 -11.45 -15.07 3.98
N ASP A 84 -10.37 -14.72 4.69
CA ASP A 84 -10.44 -14.06 5.98
C ASP A 84 -11.04 -12.64 5.85
N PRO A 85 -11.84 -12.21 6.85
CA PRO A 85 -12.38 -10.86 6.86
C PRO A 85 -11.29 -9.80 6.79
N GLY A 86 -11.55 -8.70 6.08
CA GLY A 86 -10.63 -7.56 5.97
C GLY A 86 -9.75 -7.60 4.72
N ILE A 87 -8.43 -7.58 4.90
CA ILE A 87 -7.47 -7.45 3.78
C ILE A 87 -7.48 -8.70 2.89
N GLY A 88 -7.60 -9.90 3.46
CA GLY A 88 -7.67 -11.15 2.70
C GLY A 88 -8.87 -11.20 1.75
N TYR A 89 -10.06 -10.83 2.24
CA TYR A 89 -11.26 -10.68 1.41
C TYR A 89 -11.07 -9.67 0.26
N LEU A 90 -10.49 -8.49 0.53
CA LEU A 90 -10.20 -7.50 -0.51
C LEU A 90 -9.20 -8.02 -1.54
N PHE A 91 -8.20 -8.77 -1.10
CA PHE A 91 -7.23 -9.42 -1.97
C PHE A 91 -7.89 -10.45 -2.87
N ARG A 92 -8.76 -11.29 -2.32
CA ARG A 92 -9.52 -12.29 -3.07
C ARG A 92 -10.47 -11.65 -4.08
N LEU A 93 -11.11 -10.54 -3.73
CA LEU A 93 -11.94 -9.77 -4.66
C LEU A 93 -11.10 -9.20 -5.81
N HIS A 94 -9.88 -8.72 -5.52
CA HIS A 94 -8.95 -8.25 -6.52
C HIS A 94 -8.52 -9.37 -7.49
N GLU A 95 -8.16 -10.54 -6.96
CA GLU A 95 -7.80 -11.74 -7.73
C GLU A 95 -8.97 -12.22 -8.59
N ALA A 96 -10.15 -12.40 -7.99
CA ALA A 96 -11.35 -12.82 -8.69
C ALA A 96 -11.75 -11.82 -9.78
N GLY A 97 -11.63 -10.51 -9.50
CA GLY A 97 -11.84 -9.46 -10.49
C GLY A 97 -10.87 -9.55 -11.66
N GLY A 98 -9.58 -9.80 -11.39
CA GLY A 98 -8.57 -9.99 -12.44
C GLY A 98 -8.86 -11.20 -13.33
N VAL A 99 -9.22 -12.35 -12.74
CA VAL A 99 -9.58 -13.57 -13.47
C VAL A 99 -10.85 -13.38 -14.29
N LEU A 100 -11.89 -12.79 -13.68
CA LEU A 100 -13.15 -12.51 -14.37
C LEU A 100 -12.96 -11.53 -15.53
N ALA A 101 -12.11 -10.51 -15.36
CA ALA A 101 -11.77 -9.59 -16.43
C ALA A 101 -11.08 -10.31 -17.60
N LEU A 102 -10.16 -11.23 -17.33
CA LEU A 102 -9.53 -12.05 -18.38
C LEU A 102 -10.57 -12.88 -19.15
N VAL A 103 -11.48 -13.56 -18.43
CA VAL A 103 -12.53 -14.37 -19.04
C VAL A 103 -13.46 -13.52 -19.91
N LEU A 104 -13.94 -12.38 -19.38
CA LEU A 104 -14.83 -11.47 -20.13
C LEU A 104 -14.14 -10.91 -21.37
N GLY A 105 -12.86 -10.51 -21.26
CA GLY A 105 -12.07 -10.08 -22.42
C GLY A 105 -11.96 -11.18 -23.49
N ALA A 106 -11.80 -12.44 -23.09
CA ALA A 106 -11.65 -13.57 -24.02
C ALA A 106 -12.97 -13.88 -24.73
N VAL A 107 -14.09 -13.85 -24.00
CA VAL A 107 -15.43 -14.02 -24.56
C VAL A 107 -15.78 -12.83 -25.48
N CYS A 108 -15.40 -11.60 -25.11
CA CYS A 108 -15.54 -10.42 -25.96
C CYS A 108 -14.73 -10.58 -27.26
N LEU A 109 -13.46 -11.01 -27.18
CA LEU A 109 -12.64 -11.25 -28.36
C LEU A 109 -13.27 -12.31 -29.27
N ARG A 110 -13.74 -13.43 -28.69
CA ARG A 110 -14.44 -14.47 -29.44
C ARG A 110 -15.67 -13.90 -30.15
N ALA A 111 -16.45 -13.04 -29.49
CA ALA A 111 -17.59 -12.38 -30.12
C ALA A 111 -17.15 -11.49 -31.30
N LEU A 112 -16.03 -10.77 -31.19
CA LEU A 112 -15.46 -9.95 -32.26
C LEU A 112 -14.92 -10.76 -33.46
N TYR A 113 -14.62 -12.06 -33.28
CA TYR A 113 -14.17 -12.96 -34.35
C TYR A 113 -15.28 -13.78 -35.00
N ARG A 114 -16.54 -13.70 -34.52
CA ARG A 114 -17.67 -14.37 -35.18
C ARG A 114 -17.82 -13.86 -36.62
N LYS A 115 -18.12 -14.78 -37.55
CA LYS A 115 -18.43 -14.43 -38.95
C LYS A 115 -19.62 -13.46 -38.98
N ARG A 116 -19.44 -12.33 -39.68
CA ARG A 116 -20.44 -11.28 -39.78
C ARG A 116 -21.52 -11.69 -40.79
N GLN A 117 -22.75 -11.84 -40.35
CA GLN A 117 -23.91 -11.77 -41.24
C GLN A 117 -24.43 -10.32 -41.21
N GLU A 118 -24.65 -9.72 -42.36
CA GLU A 118 -24.77 -8.26 -42.51
C GLU A 118 -26.01 -7.65 -41.82
N HIS A 119 -26.90 -8.47 -41.26
CA HIS A 119 -28.26 -8.10 -40.85
C HIS A 119 -28.55 -8.18 -39.33
N GLN A 120 -27.60 -8.64 -38.48
CA GLN A 120 -27.95 -9.15 -37.14
C GLN A 120 -27.40 -8.38 -35.91
N GLY A 121 -27.29 -7.04 -35.93
CA GLY A 121 -26.97 -6.28 -34.69
C GLY A 121 -25.73 -6.77 -33.91
N ILE A 122 -24.76 -7.35 -34.61
CA ILE A 122 -23.70 -8.23 -34.07
C ILE A 122 -22.79 -7.51 -33.07
N GLY A 123 -22.76 -6.18 -33.11
CA GLY A 123 -22.02 -5.38 -32.15
C GLY A 123 -22.63 -5.36 -30.76
N VAL A 124 -23.93 -5.62 -30.59
CA VAL A 124 -24.59 -5.49 -29.28
C VAL A 124 -24.04 -6.49 -28.25
N PRO A 125 -23.90 -7.80 -28.56
CA PRO A 125 -23.26 -8.73 -27.63
C PRO A 125 -21.81 -8.35 -27.30
N ALA A 126 -21.01 -7.97 -28.31
CA ALA A 126 -19.63 -7.54 -28.11
C ALA A 126 -19.54 -6.26 -27.26
N LEU A 127 -20.48 -5.34 -27.44
CA LEU A 127 -20.57 -4.10 -26.67
C LEU A 127 -20.91 -4.39 -25.21
N LEU A 128 -21.93 -5.21 -24.94
CA LEU A 128 -22.31 -5.59 -23.58
C LEU A 128 -21.15 -6.31 -22.86
N LEU A 129 -20.48 -7.24 -23.54
CA LEU A 129 -19.29 -7.91 -23.01
C LEU A 129 -18.14 -6.92 -22.77
N GLY A 130 -17.91 -5.96 -23.67
CA GLY A 130 -16.91 -4.92 -23.51
C GLY A 130 -17.20 -3.99 -22.32
N LEU A 131 -18.47 -3.61 -22.11
CA LEU A 131 -18.90 -2.81 -20.96
C LEU A 131 -18.77 -3.57 -19.64
N LEU A 132 -19.17 -4.85 -19.62
CA LEU A 132 -18.99 -5.72 -18.46
C LEU A 132 -17.50 -5.90 -18.14
N TRP A 133 -16.67 -6.12 -19.15
CA TRP A 133 -15.23 -6.22 -18.98
C TRP A 133 -14.63 -4.93 -18.41
N CYS A 134 -15.03 -3.76 -18.94
CA CYS A 134 -14.65 -2.45 -18.41
C CYS A 134 -15.02 -2.30 -16.93
N ALA A 135 -16.27 -2.60 -16.56
CA ALA A 135 -16.75 -2.50 -15.18
C ALA A 135 -15.94 -3.39 -14.23
N VAL A 136 -15.71 -4.66 -14.59
CA VAL A 136 -14.93 -5.59 -13.77
C VAL A 136 -13.46 -5.17 -13.67
N ALA A 137 -12.85 -4.71 -14.77
CA ALA A 137 -11.47 -4.22 -14.76
C ALA A 137 -11.32 -2.97 -13.87
N LEU A 138 -12.30 -2.07 -13.87
CA LEU A 138 -12.32 -0.89 -12.99
C LEU A 138 -12.48 -1.26 -11.52
N VAL A 139 -13.35 -2.22 -11.20
CA VAL A 139 -13.51 -2.73 -9.82
C VAL A 139 -12.22 -3.41 -9.35
N SER A 140 -11.58 -4.22 -10.20
CA SER A 140 -10.27 -4.83 -9.89
C SER A 140 -9.18 -3.76 -9.70
N ALA A 141 -9.14 -2.73 -10.55
CA ALA A 141 -8.19 -1.63 -10.41
C ALA A 141 -8.42 -0.84 -9.10
N TRP A 142 -9.68 -0.59 -8.76
CA TRP A 142 -10.06 0.09 -7.53
C TRP A 142 -9.64 -0.72 -6.29
N THR A 143 -9.95 -2.02 -6.24
CA THR A 143 -9.52 -2.90 -5.12
C THR A 143 -7.99 -2.95 -5.01
N GLY A 144 -7.28 -3.06 -6.14
CA GLY A 144 -5.82 -3.01 -6.18
C GLY A 144 -5.25 -1.68 -5.65
N SER A 145 -5.93 -0.55 -5.90
CA SER A 145 -5.50 0.75 -5.38
C SER A 145 -5.67 0.90 -3.86
N VAL A 146 -6.69 0.25 -3.28
CA VAL A 146 -6.89 0.17 -1.83
C VAL A 146 -5.81 -0.72 -1.20
N LEU A 147 -5.54 -1.89 -1.79
CA LEU A 147 -4.46 -2.79 -1.34
C LEU A 147 -3.07 -2.13 -1.41
N ALA A 148 -2.86 -1.23 -2.37
CA ALA A 148 -1.62 -0.45 -2.50
C ALA A 148 -1.55 0.75 -1.53
N GLY A 149 -2.53 0.93 -0.63
CA GLY A 149 -2.58 2.05 0.31
C GLY A 149 -2.82 3.42 -0.34
N LYS A 150 -3.20 3.47 -1.62
CA LYS A 150 -3.42 4.73 -2.35
C LYS A 150 -4.81 5.32 -2.14
N ARG A 151 -5.75 4.53 -1.62
CA ARG A 151 -7.12 4.95 -1.33
C ARG A 151 -7.59 4.36 0.00
N PRO A 152 -8.36 5.09 0.80
CA PRO A 152 -8.97 4.55 2.00
C PRO A 152 -9.98 3.45 1.61
N PRO A 153 -10.09 2.36 2.40
CA PRO A 153 -11.12 1.36 2.16
C PRO A 153 -12.49 1.98 2.39
N HIS A 154 -13.41 1.85 1.42
CA HIS A 154 -14.80 2.23 1.63
C HIS A 154 -15.43 1.28 2.68
N ARG A 155 -16.13 1.85 3.67
CA ARG A 155 -16.81 1.11 4.77
C ARG A 155 -17.65 -0.09 4.29
N PHE A 156 -18.23 -0.01 3.10
CA PHE A 156 -19.09 -1.05 2.52
C PHE A 156 -18.38 -2.34 2.12
N LEU A 157 -17.05 -2.36 1.99
CA LEU A 157 -16.30 -3.55 1.53
C LEU A 157 -15.52 -4.26 2.63
N LEU A 158 -15.43 -3.65 3.81
CA LEU A 158 -14.88 -4.27 5.02
C LEU A 158 -15.97 -4.91 5.89
N ALA A 159 -17.25 -4.66 5.60
CA ALA A 159 -18.33 -5.40 6.20
C ALA A 159 -18.43 -6.76 5.48
N PRO A 160 -18.05 -7.89 6.11
CA PRO A 160 -18.34 -9.18 5.51
C PRO A 160 -19.86 -9.28 5.31
N PRO A 161 -20.36 -9.93 4.25
CA PRO A 161 -21.73 -10.40 4.28
C PRO A 161 -21.87 -11.25 5.54
N VAL A 162 -22.83 -10.91 6.39
CA VAL A 162 -23.19 -11.73 7.56
C VAL A 162 -23.83 -13.01 7.02
N LEU A 163 -23.02 -13.90 6.46
CA LEU A 163 -23.40 -15.27 6.25
C LEU A 163 -23.42 -15.91 7.63
N LYS A 164 -24.60 -16.40 8.02
CA LYS A 164 -24.80 -17.23 9.22
C LYS A 164 -23.62 -18.20 9.31
N ALA A 165 -22.97 -18.21 10.47
CA ALA A 165 -21.89 -19.12 10.76
C ALA A 165 -22.31 -20.54 10.38
N GLU A 166 -21.69 -21.10 9.35
CA GLU A 166 -21.76 -22.54 9.12
C GLU A 166 -21.08 -23.24 10.31
N PRO A 167 -21.64 -24.37 10.78
CA PRO A 167 -21.00 -25.16 11.81
C PRO A 167 -19.62 -25.61 11.32
N LYS A 168 -18.61 -25.25 12.12
CA LYS A 168 -17.19 -25.58 11.94
C LYS A 168 -17.04 -27.07 11.55
N PRO A 169 -16.60 -27.41 10.32
CA PRO A 169 -16.28 -28.79 9.99
C PRO A 169 -15.11 -29.27 10.85
N GLU A 170 -15.24 -30.51 11.31
CA GLU A 170 -14.29 -31.19 12.18
C GLU A 170 -12.92 -31.30 11.47
N PRO A 171 -11.80 -30.94 12.13
CA PRO A 171 -10.52 -30.88 11.47
C PRO A 171 -10.04 -32.29 11.04
N PRO A 172 -9.54 -32.46 9.80
CA PRO A 172 -8.85 -33.68 9.42
C PRO A 172 -7.57 -33.86 10.26
N ALA A 173 -7.16 -35.12 10.42
CA ALA A 173 -6.05 -35.55 11.27
C ALA A 173 -4.79 -34.66 11.12
N PRO A 174 -4.12 -34.31 12.23
CA PRO A 174 -3.08 -33.30 12.24
C PRO A 174 -1.86 -33.75 11.41
N ALA A 175 -1.55 -32.97 10.38
CA ALA A 175 -0.21 -32.90 9.83
C ALA A 175 0.78 -32.49 10.93
N PRO A 176 2.06 -32.93 10.88
CA PRO A 176 3.05 -32.56 11.88
C PRO A 176 3.08 -31.05 12.06
N ALA A 177 2.91 -30.61 13.31
CA ALA A 177 2.73 -29.22 13.66
C ALA A 177 3.93 -28.39 13.14
N PRO A 178 3.70 -27.29 12.39
CA PRO A 178 4.75 -26.34 12.14
C PRO A 178 5.29 -25.84 13.49
N ALA A 179 6.61 -25.64 13.56
CA ALA A 179 7.29 -25.17 14.76
C ALA A 179 6.49 -24.01 15.41
N PRO A 180 6.33 -23.99 16.74
CA PRO A 180 5.54 -22.97 17.41
C PRO A 180 6.01 -21.60 16.97
N ARG A 181 5.09 -20.80 16.42
CA ARG A 181 5.39 -19.41 16.09
C ARG A 181 5.85 -18.75 17.38
N PRO A 182 6.96 -17.98 17.37
CA PRO A 182 7.35 -17.19 18.53
C PRO A 182 6.15 -16.38 19.02
N ALA A 183 5.89 -16.40 20.32
CA ALA A 183 4.77 -15.68 20.91
C ALA A 183 4.74 -14.22 20.41
N GLU A 184 3.58 -13.74 19.96
CA GLU A 184 3.46 -12.37 19.47
C GLU A 184 3.70 -11.39 20.63
N PRO A 185 4.71 -10.51 20.53
CA PRO A 185 4.92 -9.47 21.54
C PRO A 185 3.70 -8.54 21.69
N GLU A 186 2.87 -8.46 20.64
CA GLU A 186 1.59 -7.76 20.57
C GLU A 186 0.56 -8.27 21.58
N ALA A 187 0.62 -9.55 21.96
CA ALA A 187 -0.33 -10.15 22.88
C ALA A 187 -0.07 -9.78 24.35
N GLN A 188 1.13 -9.27 24.68
CA GLN A 188 1.55 -8.98 26.06
C GLN A 188 1.67 -7.49 26.37
N ALA A 189 1.72 -6.62 25.36
CA ALA A 189 1.67 -5.17 25.54
C ALA A 189 0.89 -4.50 24.41
N PRO A 190 -0.11 -3.65 24.70
CA PRO A 190 -0.76 -2.85 23.66
C PRO A 190 0.31 -1.95 23.03
N LEU A 191 0.69 -2.26 21.79
CA LEU A 191 1.68 -1.49 21.04
C LEU A 191 1.05 -0.16 20.63
N ARG A 192 1.08 0.84 21.53
CA ARG A 192 0.61 2.22 21.25
C ARG A 192 1.28 2.82 20.00
N VAL A 193 2.46 2.30 19.63
CA VAL A 193 3.16 2.65 18.39
C VAL A 193 2.39 2.29 17.11
N LEU A 194 1.54 1.24 17.12
CA LEU A 194 0.73 0.84 15.96
C LEU A 194 -0.53 1.68 15.80
N ASP A 195 -0.99 2.32 16.87
CA ASP A 195 -2.13 3.24 16.87
C ASP A 195 -1.76 4.66 16.40
N TYR A 196 -0.58 4.84 15.82
CA TYR A 196 -0.05 6.16 15.42
C TYR A 196 -0.97 6.97 14.49
N LEU A 197 -1.88 6.31 13.76
CA LEU A 197 -2.87 6.97 12.91
C LEU A 197 -3.92 7.77 13.70
N SER A 198 -4.09 7.50 14.99
CA SER A 198 -4.92 8.33 15.88
C SER A 198 -4.21 9.59 16.36
N LEU A 199 -2.91 9.75 16.07
CA LEU A 199 -2.09 10.87 16.48
C LEU A 199 -2.02 11.95 15.38
N LYS A 200 -1.56 13.14 15.75
CA LYS A 200 -1.43 14.27 14.81
C LYS A 200 -0.10 14.20 14.07
N ALA A 201 -0.17 14.10 12.75
CA ALA A 201 1.01 14.21 11.90
C ALA A 201 1.65 15.60 12.00
N GLN A 202 2.95 15.65 12.25
CA GLN A 202 3.73 16.90 12.33
C GLN A 202 4.23 17.37 10.96
N HIS A 203 4.21 16.48 9.96
CA HIS A 203 4.57 16.78 8.58
C HIS A 203 3.44 16.36 7.62
N PRO A 204 3.11 17.20 6.62
CA PRO A 204 2.11 16.85 5.61
C PRO A 204 2.57 15.68 4.75
N GLU A 205 3.87 15.62 4.42
CA GLU A 205 4.49 14.56 3.62
C GLU A 205 5.69 13.93 4.37
N PRO A 206 6.08 12.68 4.06
CA PRO A 206 7.31 12.11 4.58
C PRO A 206 8.55 12.89 4.14
N VAL A 207 9.56 12.93 5.00
CA VAL A 207 10.79 13.70 4.81
C VAL A 207 12.03 12.85 5.02
N LYS A 208 13.09 13.08 4.27
CA LYS A 208 14.29 12.26 4.36
C LYS A 208 15.10 12.60 5.61
N SER A 209 15.49 11.60 6.39
CA SER A 209 16.24 11.80 7.63
C SER A 209 17.57 11.04 7.64
N PRO A 210 18.71 11.74 7.54
CA PRO A 210 20.03 11.13 7.63
C PRO A 210 20.25 10.36 8.94
N ALA A 211 19.73 10.87 10.06
CA ALA A 211 19.87 10.26 11.38
C ALA A 211 19.18 8.89 11.51
N HIS A 212 18.22 8.57 10.63
CA HIS A 212 17.44 7.32 10.67
C HIS A 212 17.78 6.38 9.51
N GLY A 213 19.06 6.33 9.14
CA GLY A 213 19.55 5.50 8.04
C GLY A 213 19.14 6.01 6.66
N ASN A 214 19.00 7.34 6.53
CA ASN A 214 18.60 8.01 5.29
C ASN A 214 17.21 7.60 4.76
N ARG A 215 16.33 7.15 5.66
CA ARG A 215 14.95 6.76 5.37
C ARG A 215 14.03 7.97 5.26
N TRP A 216 12.88 7.74 4.63
CA TRP A 216 11.77 8.69 4.64
C TRP A 216 11.02 8.52 5.96
N ILE A 217 10.87 9.60 6.71
CA ILE A 217 10.26 9.58 8.04
C ILE A 217 8.98 10.40 8.04
N ARG A 218 8.03 10.01 8.88
CA ARG A 218 6.90 10.86 9.25
C ARG A 218 6.66 10.74 10.75
N VAL A 219 6.47 11.88 11.39
CA VAL A 219 6.32 11.96 12.84
C VAL A 219 4.87 12.27 13.21
N TRP A 220 4.39 11.58 14.22
CA TRP A 220 3.04 11.59 14.74
C TRP A 220 3.11 11.84 16.24
N VAL A 221 2.32 12.77 16.75
CA VAL A 221 2.41 13.20 18.16
C VAL A 221 1.01 13.31 18.73
N ASP A 222 0.84 12.88 19.98
CA ASP A 222 -0.40 13.10 20.70
C ASP A 222 -0.56 14.55 21.15
N ALA A 223 -1.78 14.92 21.57
CA ALA A 223 -2.05 16.30 21.97
C ALA A 223 -1.21 16.73 23.18
N ALA A 224 -0.94 15.82 24.12
CA ALA A 224 -0.13 16.10 25.31
C ALA A 224 1.35 16.37 24.97
N GLY A 225 1.90 15.68 23.98
CA GLY A 225 3.29 15.82 23.56
C GLY A 225 3.55 16.92 22.53
N GLU A 226 2.53 17.48 21.89
CA GLU A 226 2.70 18.36 20.72
C GLU A 226 3.59 19.58 21.01
N LYS A 227 3.32 20.30 22.11
CA LYS A 227 4.10 21.48 22.49
C LYS A 227 5.56 21.10 22.77
N ALA A 228 5.78 20.06 23.58
CA ALA A 228 7.11 19.57 23.92
C ALA A 228 7.89 19.14 22.67
N TYR A 229 7.22 18.45 21.73
CA TYR A 229 7.80 18.09 20.45
C TYR A 229 8.21 19.30 19.61
N GLN A 230 7.35 20.32 19.51
CA GLN A 230 7.64 21.52 18.75
C GLN A 230 8.79 22.34 19.34
N GLU A 231 8.87 22.41 20.67
CA GLU A 231 9.89 23.16 21.42
C GLU A 231 11.20 22.38 21.56
N GLY A 232 11.13 21.04 21.48
CA GLY A 232 12.28 20.17 21.70
C GLY A 232 12.64 19.97 23.16
N THR A 233 11.65 20.14 24.02
CA THR A 233 11.77 19.86 25.45
C THR A 233 11.43 18.39 25.72
N PRO A 234 11.78 17.86 26.89
CA PRO A 234 11.38 16.51 27.31
C PRO A 234 9.86 16.31 27.22
N LEU A 235 9.44 15.10 26.83
CA LEU A 235 8.02 14.75 26.73
C LEU A 235 7.38 14.69 28.13
N PRO A 236 6.17 15.24 28.32
CA PRO A 236 5.47 15.09 29.59
C PRO A 236 5.06 13.63 29.83
N PRO A 237 4.86 13.21 31.10
CA PRO A 237 4.45 11.85 31.41
C PRO A 237 3.21 11.42 30.62
N GLY A 238 3.29 10.24 29.98
CA GLY A 238 2.20 9.66 29.20
C GLY A 238 2.10 10.15 27.75
N ALA A 239 2.80 11.23 27.37
CA ALA A 239 2.84 11.71 25.99
C ALA A 239 3.58 10.75 25.07
N ILE A 240 3.17 10.71 23.80
CA ILE A 240 3.73 9.80 22.80
C ILE A 240 4.14 10.56 21.53
N VAL A 241 5.32 10.21 21.04
CA VAL A 241 5.77 10.53 19.68
C VAL A 241 6.05 9.22 18.96
N VAL A 242 5.46 9.03 17.78
CA VAL A 242 5.75 7.91 16.88
C VAL A 242 6.39 8.43 15.60
N LEU A 243 7.48 7.78 15.19
CA LEU A 243 8.15 8.01 13.93
C LEU A 243 7.99 6.76 13.06
N THR A 244 7.24 6.89 11.97
CA THR A 244 7.10 5.86 10.94
C THR A 244 8.16 6.05 9.87
N THR A 245 8.79 4.98 9.40
CA THR A 245 9.78 5.07 8.31
C THR A 245 9.37 4.30 7.06
N GLN A 246 9.89 4.74 5.92
CA GLN A 246 9.78 4.07 4.62
C GLN A 246 11.18 4.01 3.99
N GLU A 247 11.48 2.90 3.34
CA GLU A 247 12.73 2.74 2.60
C GLU A 247 12.77 3.72 1.41
N ASP A 248 13.96 4.19 1.06
CA ASP A 248 14.13 5.06 -0.10
C ASP A 248 14.03 4.25 -1.39
N ARG A 249 13.23 4.75 -2.34
CA ARG A 249 13.18 4.23 -3.70
C ARG A 249 13.40 5.37 -4.69
N TRP A 250 14.65 5.53 -5.09
CA TRP A 250 15.08 6.52 -6.09
C TRP A 250 14.83 7.97 -5.65
N GLY A 251 15.21 8.29 -4.41
CA GLY A 251 15.04 9.63 -3.86
C GLY A 251 13.59 9.99 -3.56
N ARG A 252 12.73 8.99 -3.34
CA ARG A 252 11.33 9.15 -2.94
C ARG A 252 10.94 8.07 -1.91
N PRO A 253 9.90 8.30 -1.09
CA PRO A 253 9.40 7.25 -0.20
C PRO A 253 8.93 6.02 -0.99
N GLY A 254 9.49 4.86 -0.67
CA GLY A 254 9.17 3.58 -1.28
C GLY A 254 7.94 2.90 -0.67
N PRO A 255 7.45 1.82 -1.30
CA PRO A 255 6.31 1.06 -0.78
C PRO A 255 6.69 0.18 0.43
N ASP A 256 7.98 -0.05 0.65
CA ASP A 256 8.48 -0.93 1.71
C ASP A 256 8.56 -0.15 3.02
N ALA A 257 7.77 -0.58 4.01
CA ALA A 257 7.77 0.02 5.34
C ALA A 257 9.08 -0.31 6.06
N GLY A 258 9.70 0.71 6.63
CA GLY A 258 10.82 0.54 7.54
C GLY A 258 10.36 0.34 8.98
N PRO A 259 11.29 0.40 9.95
CA PRO A 259 10.95 0.31 11.36
C PRO A 259 10.11 1.50 11.83
N PHE A 260 9.31 1.24 12.87
CA PHE A 260 8.66 2.22 13.71
C PHE A 260 9.55 2.52 14.93
N TYR A 261 9.59 3.79 15.31
CA TYR A 261 10.22 4.23 16.54
C TYR A 261 9.17 4.96 17.38
N ALA A 262 9.08 4.68 18.67
CA ALA A 262 8.23 5.43 19.57
C ALA A 262 9.01 5.96 20.78
N LEU A 263 8.59 7.13 21.23
CA LEU A 263 9.05 7.82 22.42
C LEU A 263 7.86 7.99 23.34
N GLU A 264 7.98 7.53 24.58
CA GLU A 264 6.98 7.74 25.63
C GLU A 264 7.59 8.54 26.78
N GLY A 265 6.94 9.62 27.20
CA GLY A 265 7.34 10.34 28.41
C GLY A 265 7.04 9.50 29.65
N ALA A 266 8.05 9.18 30.45
CA ALA A 266 7.89 8.47 31.71
C ALA A 266 7.65 9.43 32.88
N ALA A 267 7.02 8.92 33.95
CA ALA A 267 6.72 9.71 35.15
C ALA A 267 7.98 10.21 35.88
N ASP A 268 9.11 9.54 35.69
CA ASP A 268 10.42 9.91 36.25
C ASP A 268 11.17 10.95 35.40
N GLY A 269 10.51 11.51 34.38
CA GLY A 269 11.08 12.52 33.48
C GLY A 269 11.98 11.95 32.38
N ARG A 270 12.20 10.63 32.33
CA ARG A 270 12.94 9.97 31.24
C ARG A 270 12.04 9.75 30.03
N THR A 271 12.65 9.54 28.87
CA THR A 271 11.95 9.07 27.66
C THR A 271 12.19 7.58 27.49
N ARG A 272 11.11 6.81 27.34
CA ARG A 272 11.17 5.38 27.02
C ARG A 272 11.14 5.20 25.51
N PHE A 273 12.01 4.34 25.01
CA PHE A 273 12.13 4.05 23.59
C PHE A 273 11.48 2.71 23.26
N THR A 274 10.85 2.67 22.10
CA THR A 274 10.41 1.43 21.46
C THR A 274 10.90 1.43 20.01
N PHE A 275 11.52 0.32 19.60
CA PHE A 275 11.81 0.02 18.21
C PHE A 275 10.97 -1.17 17.78
N TYR A 276 10.30 -1.06 16.64
CA TYR A 276 9.50 -2.13 16.11
C TYR A 276 9.65 -2.26 14.60
N TRP A 277 10.02 -3.43 14.12
CA TRP A 277 10.04 -3.74 12.69
C TRP A 277 9.31 -5.06 12.45
N PRO A 278 8.04 -5.03 11.96
CA PRO A 278 7.22 -6.23 11.81
C PRO A 278 7.80 -7.23 10.82
N GLN A 279 8.46 -6.74 9.77
CA GLN A 279 9.09 -7.55 8.74
C GLN A 279 10.39 -6.89 8.27
N VAL A 280 11.52 -7.47 8.70
CA VAL A 280 12.85 -7.01 8.31
C VAL A 280 13.17 -7.55 6.92
N PRO A 281 13.43 -6.69 5.92
CA PRO A 281 13.85 -7.13 4.59
C PRO A 281 15.11 -7.99 4.69
N GLU A 282 15.19 -9.06 3.90
CA GLU A 282 16.31 -10.00 3.94
C GLU A 282 17.68 -9.31 3.83
N ALA A 283 17.78 -8.32 2.92
CA ALA A 283 18.97 -7.51 2.73
C ALA A 283 19.41 -6.68 3.96
N ARG A 284 18.53 -6.49 4.94
CA ARG A 284 18.76 -5.70 6.17
C ARG A 284 18.86 -6.56 7.42
N ARG A 285 18.60 -7.87 7.34
CA ARG A 285 18.61 -8.76 8.51
C ARG A 285 19.96 -8.79 9.23
N ALA A 286 21.06 -8.60 8.50
CA ALA A 286 22.40 -8.50 9.11
C ALA A 286 22.51 -7.34 10.12
N GLU A 287 21.73 -6.26 9.95
CA GLU A 287 21.68 -5.13 10.89
C GLU A 287 21.00 -5.50 12.21
N LEU A 288 20.19 -6.55 12.19
CA LEU A 288 19.39 -7.03 13.31
C LEU A 288 19.76 -8.48 13.66
N GLN A 289 21.03 -8.86 13.46
CA GLN A 289 21.57 -10.18 13.83
C GLN A 289 20.81 -11.36 13.22
N GLY A 290 20.25 -11.18 12.01
CA GLY A 290 19.49 -12.20 11.30
C GLY A 290 17.99 -12.19 11.59
N GLU A 291 17.51 -11.34 12.50
CA GLU A 291 16.09 -11.30 12.90
C GLU A 291 15.17 -10.94 11.71
N ALA A 292 14.15 -11.76 11.48
CA ALA A 292 13.11 -11.48 10.47
C ALA A 292 12.06 -10.46 10.97
N ARG A 293 12.03 -10.20 12.28
CA ARG A 293 11.19 -9.25 12.99
C ARG A 293 11.95 -8.78 14.21
N ALA A 294 11.88 -7.49 14.52
CA ALA A 294 12.55 -6.92 15.70
C ALA A 294 11.55 -6.13 16.56
N TYR A 295 11.66 -6.32 17.88
CA TYR A 295 10.91 -5.55 18.86
C TYR A 295 11.76 -5.34 20.11
N TRP A 296 12.13 -4.09 20.35
CA TRP A 296 12.97 -3.70 21.48
C TRP A 296 12.27 -2.57 22.23
N ARG A 297 12.32 -2.62 23.56
CA ARG A 297 11.71 -1.61 24.42
C ARG A 297 12.63 -1.30 25.59
N ASP A 298 12.47 -0.09 26.12
CA ASP A 298 12.94 0.40 27.42
C ASP A 298 13.96 -0.50 28.16
N GLY A 299 15.21 -0.08 28.19
CA GLY A 299 16.31 -0.82 28.82
C GLY A 299 16.96 -1.88 27.94
N ASP A 300 16.39 -2.23 26.78
CA ASP A 300 17.08 -3.11 25.82
C ASP A 300 18.40 -2.46 25.35
N PRO A 301 19.56 -3.15 25.48
CA PRO A 301 20.87 -2.60 25.12
C PRO A 301 20.96 -2.19 23.65
N ARG A 302 20.14 -2.76 22.76
CA ARG A 302 20.11 -2.41 21.33
C ARG A 302 19.54 -1.01 21.08
N LEU A 303 18.85 -0.43 22.07
CA LEU A 303 18.36 0.94 22.04
C LEU A 303 19.39 1.96 22.58
N GLN A 304 20.60 1.55 22.95
CA GLN A 304 21.60 2.45 23.53
C GLN A 304 21.95 3.63 22.59
N ALA A 305 22.02 3.40 21.28
CA ALA A 305 22.26 4.47 20.31
C ALA A 305 21.12 5.51 20.30
N CYS A 306 19.87 5.05 20.41
CA CYS A 306 18.69 5.93 20.52
C CYS A 306 18.74 6.74 21.82
N ASN A 307 18.99 6.06 22.94
CA ASN A 307 19.11 6.69 24.26
C ASN A 307 20.23 7.75 24.29
N ALA A 308 21.41 7.45 23.71
CA ALA A 308 22.53 8.38 23.66
C ALA A 308 22.23 9.59 22.78
N CYS A 309 21.65 9.38 21.60
CA CYS A 309 21.31 10.48 20.68
C CYS A 309 20.24 11.41 21.26
N HIS A 310 19.31 10.87 22.05
CA HIS A 310 18.20 11.60 22.65
C HIS A 310 18.38 11.90 24.15
N ALA A 311 19.58 11.77 24.70
CA ALA A 311 19.84 11.99 26.12
C ALA A 311 19.47 13.40 26.60
N GLN A 312 19.52 14.39 25.71
CA GLN A 312 19.15 15.79 25.97
C GLN A 312 17.69 16.11 25.60
N GLY A 313 16.89 15.09 25.30
CA GLY A 313 15.51 15.22 24.83
C GLY A 313 15.37 15.09 23.32
N LEU A 314 14.39 15.80 22.76
CA LEU A 314 14.10 15.73 21.33
C LEU A 314 15.06 16.61 20.54
N ALA A 315 15.50 16.14 19.37
CA ALA A 315 16.45 16.86 18.50
C ALA A 315 16.02 18.33 18.30
N PRO A 316 16.87 19.34 18.48
CA PRO A 316 16.44 20.74 18.53
C PRO A 316 15.71 21.20 17.28
N ARG A 317 14.86 22.23 17.41
CA ARG A 317 13.98 22.71 16.33
C ARG A 317 14.74 23.03 15.03
N LYS A 318 15.96 23.55 15.11
CA LYS A 318 16.81 23.85 13.93
C LYS A 318 17.13 22.59 13.11
N ASP A 319 17.39 21.47 13.79
CA ASP A 319 17.73 20.20 13.15
C ASP A 319 16.46 19.51 12.64
N ARG A 320 15.32 19.73 13.32
CA ARG A 320 13.99 19.36 12.82
C ARG A 320 13.50 20.20 11.64
N SER A 321 13.93 21.46 11.55
CA SER A 321 13.51 22.35 10.46
C SER A 321 14.12 21.94 9.11
N ARG A 322 15.23 21.19 9.13
CA ARG A 322 15.77 20.49 7.96
C ARG A 322 14.84 19.35 7.47
N PHE A 323 13.92 18.91 8.32
CA PHE A 323 12.85 17.95 8.03
C PHE A 323 11.52 18.63 7.66
N GLY A 324 11.50 19.93 7.33
CA GLY A 324 10.30 20.60 6.77
C GLY A 324 9.13 20.78 7.76
N VAL A 325 9.39 21.26 8.98
CA VAL A 325 8.31 21.72 9.87
C VAL A 325 7.74 23.03 9.32
N PRO A 326 6.40 23.20 9.17
CA PRO A 326 5.81 24.46 8.75
C PRO A 326 6.32 25.62 9.62
N ARG A 327 6.92 26.64 9.00
CA ARG A 327 7.28 27.87 9.73
C ARG A 327 5.98 28.50 10.21
N LYS A 328 5.93 28.97 11.47
CA LYS A 328 4.86 29.85 11.92
C LYS A 328 4.76 30.99 10.90
N PRO A 329 3.56 31.37 10.43
CA PRO A 329 3.39 32.54 9.58
C PRO A 329 4.12 33.70 10.24
N ARG A 330 5.02 34.34 9.49
CA ARG A 330 5.65 35.57 9.96
C ARG A 330 4.49 36.56 10.19
N PRO A 331 4.35 37.16 11.38
CA PRO A 331 3.31 38.16 11.58
C PRO A 331 3.49 39.24 10.52
N GLU A 332 2.47 39.42 9.68
CA GLU A 332 2.40 40.55 8.74
C GLU A 332 2.49 41.83 9.59
N GLY A 333 3.61 42.54 9.52
CA GLY A 333 3.77 43.79 10.26
C GLY A 333 5.19 44.21 10.60
N ALA A 334 6.19 43.33 10.56
CA ALA A 334 7.59 43.76 10.75
C ALA A 334 8.17 44.26 9.42
N ALA A 335 7.77 45.47 9.02
CA ALA A 335 8.42 46.21 7.95
C ALA A 335 9.90 46.39 8.30
N VAL A 336 10.78 45.82 7.48
CA VAL A 336 12.20 46.08 7.52
C VAL A 336 12.39 47.52 7.04
N GLN A 337 12.58 48.46 7.98
CA GLN A 337 13.08 49.79 7.63
C GLN A 337 14.49 49.60 7.08
N ALA A 338 14.65 49.81 5.78
CA ALA A 338 15.97 49.90 5.16
C ALA A 338 16.70 51.12 5.76
N PRO A 339 18.00 50.99 6.11
CA PRO A 339 18.76 52.12 6.61
C PRO A 339 18.89 53.17 5.50
N ALA A 340 18.56 54.42 5.83
CA ALA A 340 18.73 55.56 4.95
C ALA A 340 20.23 55.74 4.65
N VAL A 341 20.59 55.60 3.38
CA VAL A 341 21.91 55.97 2.87
C VAL A 341 21.99 57.50 2.93
N ARG A 342 22.94 58.01 3.72
CA ARG A 342 23.45 59.38 3.64
C ARG A 342 24.78 59.35 2.90
#